data_AF-A0A842S7Z3-F1
#
_entry.id   AF-A0A842S7Z3-F1
#
_cell.length_a   1.000
_cell.length_b   1.000
_cell.length_c   1.000
_cell.angle_alpha   90.00
_cell.angle_beta   90.00
_cell.angle_gamma   90.00
#
_symmetry.space_group_name_H-M   'P 1'
#
loop_
_entity.id
_entity.type
_entity.pdbx_description
1 polymer ?
#
loop_
_entity_poly.entity_id
_entity_poly.type
_entity_poly.pdbx_seq_one_letter_code
_entity_poly.pdbx_strand_id
1 'polypeptide(L)'
;LKHYIKLNQKEAAEKMGISQPTFSRILENAHQKATEALIEGKEIRIIGGNVTFKKPFIGYGCLNCDYEWEDEDASRDKSTKCPECNSSKVYYLVKEPL
;
A
#
# COMPACT_ATOMS: atom_id res chain seq x y z
N LEU A 1 -10.70 6.04 -10.80
CA LEU A 1 -11.60 5.13 -11.57
C LEU A 1 -11.83 5.65 -12.99
N LYS A 2 -12.67 6.67 -13.20
CA LYS A 2 -12.98 7.24 -14.54
C LYS A 2 -11.71 7.64 -15.31
N HIS A 3 -10.91 8.56 -14.77
CA HIS A 3 -9.75 9.10 -15.49
C HIS A 3 -8.51 8.19 -15.42
N TYR A 4 -8.25 7.59 -14.25
CA TYR A 4 -7.08 6.72 -14.03
C TYR A 4 -7.16 5.37 -14.77
N ILE A 5 -8.32 4.70 -14.73
CA ILE A 5 -8.54 3.38 -15.35
C ILE A 5 -9.30 3.52 -16.68
N LYS A 6 -9.57 4.75 -17.13
CA LYS A 6 -10.28 5.07 -18.38
C LYS A 6 -11.67 4.43 -18.51
N LEU A 7 -12.41 4.38 -17.40
CA LEU A 7 -13.80 3.91 -17.38
C LEU A 7 -14.76 5.01 -17.82
N ASN A 8 -15.88 4.63 -18.44
CA ASN A 8 -16.98 5.56 -18.65
C ASN A 8 -17.69 5.87 -17.31
N GLN A 9 -18.56 6.88 -17.31
CA GLN A 9 -19.16 7.39 -16.07
C GLN A 9 -20.13 6.39 -15.43
N LYS A 10 -20.80 5.58 -16.25
CA LYS A 10 -21.73 4.54 -15.77
C LYS A 10 -20.95 3.40 -15.13
N GLU A 11 -19.91 2.89 -15.81
CA GLU A 11 -19.03 1.84 -15.30
C GLU A 11 -18.34 2.24 -13.98
N ALA A 12 -17.87 3.49 -13.89
CA ALA A 12 -17.24 3.98 -12.68
C ALA A 12 -18.23 4.09 -11.51
N ALA A 13 -19.49 4.47 -11.77
CA ALA A 13 -20.55 4.51 -10.76
C ALA A 13 -20.94 3.10 -10.29
N GLU A 14 -21.14 2.17 -11.23
CA GLU A 14 -21.42 0.75 -10.94
C GLU A 14 -20.30 0.13 -10.10
N LYS A 15 -19.04 0.38 -10.45
CA LYS A 15 -17.87 -0.12 -9.70
C LYS A 15 -17.76 0.46 -8.28
N MET A 16 -18.34 1.64 -8.05
CA MET A 16 -18.44 2.24 -6.71
C MET A 16 -19.72 1.84 -5.95
N GLY A 17 -20.63 1.10 -6.57
CA GLY A 17 -21.90 0.71 -5.95
C GLY A 17 -22.85 1.88 -5.70
N ILE A 18 -22.75 2.96 -6.49
CA ILE A 18 -23.54 4.18 -6.33
C ILE A 18 -24.25 4.58 -7.63
N SER A 19 -25.25 5.44 -7.53
CA SER A 19 -25.93 5.98 -8.72
C SER A 19 -24.99 6.85 -9.57
N GLN A 20 -25.21 6.87 -10.89
CA GLN A 20 -24.44 7.70 -11.82
C GLN A 20 -24.52 9.21 -11.47
N PRO A 21 -25.67 9.79 -11.07
CA PRO A 21 -25.73 11.17 -10.56
C PRO A 21 -24.90 11.40 -9.30
N THR A 22 -24.90 10.45 -8.35
CA THR A 22 -24.07 10.53 -7.14
C THR A 22 -22.58 10.53 -7.51
N PHE A 23 -22.17 9.64 -8.41
CA PHE A 23 -20.80 9.59 -8.91
C PHE A 23 -20.38 10.90 -9.57
N SER A 24 -21.24 11.49 -10.41
CA SER A 24 -21.00 12.80 -11.04
C SER A 24 -20.72 13.89 -10.01
N ARG A 25 -21.58 13.99 -8.97
CA ARG A 25 -21.40 14.98 -7.89
C ARG A 25 -20.11 14.77 -7.12
N ILE A 26 -19.74 13.52 -6.84
CA ILE A 26 -18.47 13.19 -6.15
C ILE A 26 -17.28 13.62 -7.01
N LEU A 27 -17.29 13.29 -8.31
CA LEU A 27 -16.21 13.61 -9.22
C LEU A 27 -16.03 15.13 -9.36
N GLU A 28 -17.12 15.87 -9.49
CA GLU A 28 -17.10 17.33 -9.61
C GLU A 28 -16.55 18.00 -8.35
N ASN A 29 -17.01 17.58 -7.16
CA ASN A 29 -16.46 18.04 -5.89
C ASN A 29 -14.97 17.70 -5.73
N ALA A 30 -14.55 16.51 -6.17
CA ALA A 30 -13.15 16.10 -6.11
C ALA A 30 -12.27 16.97 -7.01
N HIS A 31 -12.73 17.26 -8.24
CA HIS A 31 -12.02 18.14 -9.15
C HIS A 31 -11.92 19.56 -8.60
N GLN A 32 -13.01 20.12 -8.07
CA GLN A 32 -13.00 21.45 -7.46
C GLN A 32 -11.95 21.56 -6.35
N LYS A 33 -11.95 20.63 -5.40
CA LYS A 33 -10.99 20.61 -4.28
C LYS A 33 -9.55 20.45 -4.76
N ALA A 34 -9.31 19.59 -5.75
CA ALA A 34 -7.98 19.38 -6.31
C ALA A 34 -7.48 20.64 -7.02
N THR A 35 -8.31 21.27 -7.86
CA THR A 35 -7.95 22.51 -8.56
C THR A 35 -7.68 23.64 -7.57
N GLU A 36 -8.52 23.82 -6.56
CA GLU A 36 -8.34 24.82 -5.50
C GLU A 36 -7.00 24.60 -4.77
N ALA A 37 -6.69 23.36 -4.39
CA ALA A 37 -5.46 23.04 -3.69
C ALA A 37 -4.21 23.31 -4.55
N LEU A 38 -4.27 23.00 -5.85
CA LEU A 38 -3.17 23.24 -6.77
C LEU A 38 -2.92 24.73 -7.03
N ILE A 39 -3.99 25.54 -7.13
CA ILE A 39 -3.87 26.98 -7.38
C ILE A 39 -3.38 27.71 -6.13
N GLU A 40 -3.92 27.37 -4.96
CA GLU A 40 -3.61 28.08 -3.70
C GLU A 40 -2.38 27.50 -2.98
N GLY A 41 -1.77 26.43 -3.51
CA GLY A 41 -0.63 25.76 -2.88
C GLY A 41 -0.98 25.06 -1.57
N LYS A 42 -2.22 24.56 -1.42
CA LYS A 42 -2.66 23.85 -0.22
C LYS A 42 -2.04 22.45 -0.18
N GLU A 43 -1.71 21.99 1.03
CA GLU A 43 -1.29 20.60 1.27
C GLU A 43 -2.45 19.64 0.97
N ILE A 44 -2.23 18.66 0.08
CA ILE A 44 -3.18 17.57 -0.14
C ILE A 44 -2.86 16.45 0.84
N ARG A 45 -3.67 16.33 1.89
CA ARG A 45 -3.56 15.24 2.85
C ARG A 45 -4.68 14.23 2.66
N ILE A 46 -4.31 12.95 2.54
CA ILE A 46 -5.26 11.84 2.50
C ILE A 46 -5.53 11.43 3.94
N ILE A 47 -6.73 11.74 4.45
CA ILE A 47 -7.13 11.47 5.83
C ILE A 47 -8.39 10.59 5.80
N GLY A 48 -8.28 9.34 6.26
CA GLY A 48 -9.41 8.43 6.43
C GLY A 48 -9.44 7.22 5.50
N GLY A 49 -10.09 6.16 5.98
CA GLY A 49 -10.18 4.83 5.37
C GLY A 49 -9.66 3.75 6.31
N ASN A 50 -10.23 2.54 6.24
CA ASN A 50 -9.60 1.35 6.80
C ASN A 50 -8.48 0.94 5.83
N VAL A 51 -7.44 1.77 5.76
CA VAL A 51 -6.24 1.44 4.98
C VAL A 51 -5.53 0.34 5.74
N THR A 52 -5.74 -0.90 5.31
CA THR A 52 -4.88 -2.00 5.70
C THR A 52 -3.55 -1.75 5.02
N PHE A 53 -2.70 -0.92 5.64
CA PHE A 53 -1.27 -1.04 5.40
C PHE A 53 -0.97 -2.51 5.62
N LYS A 54 -0.53 -3.22 4.57
CA LYS A 54 -0.01 -4.57 4.78
C LYS A 54 1.03 -4.43 5.89
N LYS A 55 1.05 -5.35 6.85
CA LYS A 55 2.11 -5.31 7.86
C LYS A 55 3.46 -5.32 7.10
N PRO A 56 4.46 -4.56 7.56
CA PRO A 56 5.81 -4.69 7.00
C PRO A 56 6.22 -6.16 7.12
N PHE A 57 6.81 -6.70 6.06
CA PHE A 57 7.44 -8.02 6.17
C PHE A 57 8.60 -7.88 7.15
N ILE A 58 8.58 -8.67 8.22
CA ILE A 58 9.61 -8.71 9.26
C ILE A 58 10.10 -10.14 9.33
N GLY A 59 11.41 -10.34 9.16
CA GLY A 59 11.96 -11.68 9.10
C GLY A 59 13.47 -11.69 8.91
N TYR A 60 13.95 -12.73 8.23
CA TYR A 60 15.36 -12.94 8.00
C TYR A 60 15.63 -13.34 6.56
N GLY A 61 16.84 -13.06 6.08
CA GLY A 61 17.42 -13.60 4.85
C GLY A 61 18.71 -14.37 5.13
N CYS A 62 19.03 -15.35 4.30
CA CYS A 62 20.27 -16.11 4.40
C CYS A 62 21.30 -15.69 3.34
N LEU A 63 22.53 -15.39 3.76
CA LEU A 63 23.63 -15.01 2.86
C LEU A 63 24.21 -16.18 2.03
N ASN A 64 23.85 -17.43 2.36
CA ASN A 64 24.40 -18.60 1.66
C ASN A 64 23.47 -19.18 0.59
N CYS A 65 22.15 -19.02 0.75
CA CYS A 65 21.16 -19.64 -0.14
C CYS A 65 20.07 -18.68 -0.59
N ASP A 66 20.17 -17.39 -0.23
CA ASP A 66 19.21 -16.32 -0.53
C ASP A 66 17.77 -16.60 -0.08
N TYR A 67 17.55 -17.61 0.76
CA TYR A 67 16.23 -17.90 1.32
C TYR A 67 15.83 -16.83 2.32
N GLU A 68 14.62 -16.29 2.15
CA GLU A 68 14.00 -15.30 3.01
C GLU A 68 12.74 -15.88 3.65
N TRP A 69 12.50 -15.60 4.94
CA TRP A 69 11.31 -16.06 5.64
C TRP A 69 10.83 -15.03 6.67
N GLU A 70 9.53 -15.03 6.93
CA GLU A 70 8.86 -14.14 7.87
C GLU A 70 8.92 -14.72 9.30
N ASP A 71 9.21 -13.87 10.29
CA ASP A 71 9.19 -14.18 11.71
C ASP A 71 8.75 -12.91 12.45
N GLU A 72 7.55 -12.93 13.05
CA GLU A 72 6.97 -11.75 13.73
C GLU A 72 7.81 -11.30 14.94
N ASP A 73 8.62 -12.19 15.52
CA ASP A 73 9.54 -11.92 16.61
C ASP A 73 10.99 -11.73 16.11
N ALA A 74 11.19 -11.42 14.82
CA ALA A 74 12.53 -11.19 14.30
C ALA A 74 13.15 -9.94 14.92
N SER A 75 14.38 -10.10 15.40
CA SER A 75 15.21 -9.02 15.95
C SER A 75 16.64 -9.18 15.45
N ARG A 76 17.39 -8.07 15.41
CA ARG A 76 18.83 -8.06 15.11
C ARG A 76 19.64 -8.87 16.12
N ASP A 77 19.16 -8.98 17.36
CA ASP A 77 19.86 -9.65 18.46
C ASP A 77 19.51 -11.14 18.58
N LYS A 78 18.46 -11.59 17.87
CA LYS A 78 18.00 -12.98 17.89
C LYS A 78 18.83 -13.79 16.87
N SER A 79 19.68 -14.68 17.40
CA SER A 79 20.44 -15.61 16.58
C SER A 79 19.52 -16.75 16.11
N THR A 80 19.32 -16.85 14.80
CA THR A 80 18.57 -17.93 14.17
C THR A 80 19.41 -18.60 13.08
N LYS A 81 19.04 -19.82 12.68
CA LYS A 81 19.68 -20.54 11.57
C LYS A 81 18.72 -20.56 10.40
N CYS A 82 19.28 -20.55 9.19
CA CYS A 82 18.47 -20.70 7.99
C CYS A 82 17.79 -22.09 7.98
N PRO A 83 16.46 -22.17 7.80
CA PRO A 83 15.75 -23.46 7.79
C PRO A 83 16.09 -24.33 6.56
N GLU A 84 16.52 -23.74 5.44
CA GLU A 84 16.84 -24.45 4.21
C GLU A 84 18.27 -25.02 4.19
N CYS A 85 19.27 -24.21 4.55
CA CYS A 85 20.68 -24.60 4.44
C CYS A 85 21.41 -24.75 5.78
N ASN A 86 20.69 -24.54 6.89
CA ASN A 86 21.22 -24.61 8.26
C ASN A 86 22.40 -23.67 8.56
N SER A 87 22.61 -22.65 7.71
CA SER A 87 23.67 -21.66 7.88
C SER A 87 23.38 -20.73 9.06
N SER A 88 24.44 -20.34 9.78
CA SER A 88 24.42 -19.29 10.80
C SER A 88 24.55 -17.88 10.22
N LYS A 89 24.81 -17.75 8.91
CA LYS A 89 24.92 -16.46 8.22
C LYS A 89 23.53 -15.98 7.78
N VAL A 90 22.79 -15.43 8.74
CA VAL A 90 21.46 -14.85 8.53
C VAL A 90 21.50 -13.34 8.85
N TYR A 91 20.70 -12.54 8.13
CA TYR A 91 20.56 -11.11 8.37
C TYR A 91 19.10 -10.75 8.60
N TYR A 92 18.87 -9.73 9.43
CA TYR A 92 17.55 -9.19 9.69
C TYR A 92 17.02 -8.44 8.46
N LEU A 93 15.79 -8.75 8.05
CA LEU A 93 15.16 -8.22 6.85
C LEU A 93 13.82 -7.56 7.19
N VAL A 94 13.68 -6.30 6.80
CA VAL A 94 12.42 -5.56 6.86
C VAL A 94 12.11 -5.05 5.47
N LYS A 95 10.92 -5.36 4.94
CA LYS A 95 10.44 -4.78 3.69
C LYS A 95 9.22 -3.93 3.98
N GLU A 96 9.32 -2.63 3.68
CA GLU A 96 8.19 -1.72 3.77
C GLU A 96 7.14 -2.10 2.72
N PRO A 97 5.85 -2.13 3.07
CA PRO A 97 4.80 -2.36 2.11
C PRO A 97 4.62 -1.12 1.24
N LEU A 98 4.60 -1.31 -0.08
CA LEU A 98 4.17 -0.30 -1.06
C LEU A 98 2.67 -0.01 -0.94
#